data_AF-A0A970LJ07-F1
#
_entry.id   AF-A0A970LJ07-F1
#
_cell.length_a   1.000
_cell.length_b   1.000
_cell.length_c   1.000
_cell.angle_alpha   90.00
_cell.angle_beta   90.00
_cell.angle_gamma   90.00
#
_symmetry.space_group_name_H-M   'P 1'
#
loop_
_entity.id
_entity.type
_entity.pdbx_description
1 polymer ?
#
loop_
_entity_poly.entity_id
_entity_poly.type
_entity_poly.pdbx_seq_one_letter_code
_entity_poly.pdbx_strand_id
1 'polypeptide(L)' 'MRWLSILLVLLPAFYTFSYAKYSWKNNNKPAAWGASLLAIVSIALPVMLLIIR' A
#
# COMPACT_ATOMS: atom_id res chain seq x y z
N MET A 1 -18.24 10.67 -1.85
CA MET A 1 -17.79 9.62 -0.92
C MET A 1 -16.69 8.73 -1.52
N ARG A 2 -16.89 8.14 -2.71
CA ARG A 2 -15.92 7.27 -3.41
C ARG A 2 -14.46 7.80 -3.41
N TRP A 3 -14.26 9.04 -3.82
CA TRP A 3 -12.93 9.70 -3.86
C TRP A 3 -12.30 9.92 -2.48
N LEU A 4 -13.11 10.22 -1.46
CA LEU A 4 -12.64 10.41 -0.08
C LEU A 4 -12.14 9.09 0.50
N SER A 5 -12.84 7.98 0.21
CA SER A 5 -12.45 6.63 0.60
C SER A 5 -11.13 6.20 -0.05
N ILE A 6 -10.92 6.54 -1.33
CA ILE A 6 -9.65 6.25 -2.03
C ILE A 6 -8.48 7.01 -1.39
N LEU A 7 -8.69 8.29 -1.05
CA LEU A 7 -7.69 9.10 -0.34
C LEU A 7 -7.30 8.50 1.02
N LEU A 8 -8.28 8.05 1.79
CA LEU A 8 -8.06 7.42 3.10
C LEU A 8 -7.30 6.09 3.01
N VAL A 9 -7.43 5.36 1.91
CA VAL A 9 -6.69 4.11 1.65
C VAL A 9 -5.26 4.39 1.18
N LEU A 10 -5.05 5.43 0.37
CA LEU A 10 -3.73 5.76 -0.19
C LEU A 10 -2.76 6.31 0.86
N LEU A 11 -3.25 7.08 1.85
CA LEU A 11 -2.44 7.66 2.92
C LEU A 11 -1.59 6.63 3.69
N PRO A 12 -2.16 5.57 4.29
CA PRO A 12 -1.38 4.56 5.00
C PRO A 12 -0.48 3.75 4.05
N ALA A 13 -0.93 3.50 2.82
CA ALA A 13 -0.11 2.77 1.85
C ALA A 13 1.18 3.54 1.47
N PHE A 14 1.12 4.88 1.42
CA PHE A 14 2.31 5.70 1.21
C PHE A 14 3.37 5.48 2.31
N TYR A 15 2.94 5.40 3.57
CA TYR A 15 3.83 5.07 4.68
C TYR A 15 4.42 3.66 4.53
N THR A 16 3.61 2.67 4.16
CA THR A 16 4.08 1.30 3.93
C THR A 16 5.11 1.22 2.80
N PHE A 17 4.94 1.97 1.71
CA PHE A 17 5.95 2.07 0.65
C PHE A 17 7.23 2.77 1.12
N SER A 18 7.12 3.81 1.94
CA SER A 18 8.29 4.47 2.57
C SER A 18 9.06 3.48 3.46
N TYR A 19 8.35 2.69 4.26
CA TYR A 19 8.93 1.62 5.08
C TYR A 19 9.60 0.53 4.22
N ALA A 20 8.97 0.13 3.12
CA ALA A 20 9.56 -0.84 2.20
C ALA A 20 10.87 -0.31 1.58
N LYS A 21 10.90 0.96 1.16
CA LYS A 21 12.11 1.64 0.66
C LYS A 21 13.21 1.71 1.73
N TYR A 22 12.85 2.02 2.97
CA TYR A 22 13.78 2.02 4.10
C TYR A 22 14.35 0.62 4.35
N SER A 23 13.50 -0.41 4.42
CA SER A 23 13.93 -1.80 4.62
C SER A 23 14.84 -2.29 3.50
N TRP A 24 14.56 -1.91 2.25
CA TRP A 24 15.42 -2.22 1.12
C TRP A 24 16.82 -1.62 1.27
N LYS A 25 16.88 -0.34 1.66
CA LYS A 25 18.15 0.37 1.91
C LYS A 25 18.93 -0.24 3.08
N ASN A 26 18.23 -0.79 4.08
CA ASN A 26 18.83 -1.37 5.28
C ASN A 26 19.11 -2.89 5.14
N ASN A 27 19.26 -3.40 3.91
CA ASN A 27 19.49 -4.82 3.59
C ASN A 27 18.41 -5.82 4.05
N ASN A 28 17.26 -5.35 4.54
CA ASN A 28 16.14 -6.22 4.90
C ASN A 28 15.21 -6.41 3.69
N LYS A 29 15.74 -7.10 2.66
CA LYS A 29 15.03 -7.39 1.41
C LYS A 29 13.72 -8.18 1.61
N PRO A 30 13.65 -9.19 2.50
CA PRO A 30 12.40 -9.91 2.74
C PRO A 30 11.29 -9.01 3.28
N ALA A 31 11.61 -8.14 4.26
CA ALA A 31 10.64 -7.19 4.80
C ALA A 31 10.20 -6.16 3.75
N ALA A 32 11.13 -5.69 2.91
CA ALA A 32 10.81 -4.77 1.82
C ALA A 32 9.84 -5.39 0.80
N TRP A 33 10.07 -6.64 0.40
CA TRP A 33 9.16 -7.38 -0.48
C TRP A 33 7.79 -7.59 0.16
N GLY A 34 7.74 -8.06 1.41
CA GLY A 34 6.50 -8.28 2.14
C GLY A 34 5.68 -6.99 2.31
N ALA A 35 6.33 -5.89 2.70
CA ALA A 35 5.69 -4.59 2.84
C ALA A 35 5.18 -4.03 1.51
N SER A 36 5.93 -4.19 0.42
CA SER A 36 5.51 -3.75 -0.91
C SER A 36 4.28 -4.53 -1.39
N LEU A 37 4.30 -5.86 -1.22
CA LEU A 37 3.18 -6.72 -1.60
C LEU A 37 1.93 -6.41 -0.76
N LEU A 38 2.10 -6.24 0.55
CA LEU A 38 1.03 -5.82 1.46
C LEU A 38 0.41 -4.49 1.01
N ALA A 39 1.22 -3.47 0.72
CA ALA A 39 0.74 -2.17 0.27
C ALA A 39 -0.07 -2.27 -1.03
N ILE A 40 0.41 -3.07 -2.00
CA ILE A 40 -0.30 -3.30 -3.27
C ILE A 40 -1.65 -3.98 -3.02
N VAL A 41 -1.69 -5.07 -2.23
CA VAL A 41 -2.94 -5.80 -1.95
C VAL A 41 -3.94 -4.94 -1.18
N SER A 42 -3.46 -4.18 -0.18
CA SER A 42 -4.27 -3.28 0.62
C SER A 42 -4.87 -2.12 -0.18
N ILE A 43 -4.25 -1.68 -1.28
CA ILE A 43 -4.84 -0.71 -2.21
C ILE A 43 -5.76 -1.41 -3.21
N ALA A 44 -5.31 -2.51 -3.80
CA ALA A 44 -5.99 -3.16 -4.92
C ALA A 44 -7.41 -3.60 -4.56
N LEU A 45 -7.60 -4.26 -3.41
CA LEU A 45 -8.91 -4.74 -2.97
C LEU A 45 -9.98 -3.63 -2.82
N PRO A 46 -9.75 -2.57 -2.03
CA PRO A 46 -10.72 -1.50 -1.87
C PRO A 46 -10.90 -0.68 -3.15
N VAL A 47 -9.86 -0.49 -3.98
CA VAL A 47 -10.01 0.18 -5.28
C VAL A 47 -10.85 -0.65 -6.24
N MET A 48 -10.69 -1.98 -6.26
CA MET A 48 -11.45 -2.87 -7.14
C MET A 48 -12.93 -2.92 -6.74
N LEU A 49 -13.23 -3.13 -5.45
CA LEU A 49 -14.59 -2.96 -4.90
C LEU A 49 -15.12 -1.55 -5.20
N LEU A 50 -14.20 -0.59 -5.08
CA LEU A 50 -14.28 0.82 -5.33
C LEU A 50 -14.81 1.16 -6.73
N ILE A 51 -14.50 0.33 -7.72
CA ILE A 51 -14.77 0.55 -9.16
C ILE A 51 -15.97 -0.29 -9.63
N ILE A 52 -16.06 -1.54 -9.17
CA ILE A 52 -17.09 -2.50 -9.58
C ILE A 52 -18.49 -2.10 -9.09
N ARG A 53 -18.58 -1.40 -7.95
CA ARG A 53 -19.83 -1.01 -7.31
C ARG A 53 -20.16 0.46 -7.51
#